data_AF-A0A957ZED8-F1
#
_entry.id   AF-A0A957ZED8-F1
#
_cell.length_a   1.000
_cell.length_b   1.000
_cell.length_c   1.000
_cell.angle_alpha   90.00
_cell.angle_beta   90.00
_cell.angle_gamma   90.00
#
_symmetry.space_group_name_H-M   'P 1'
#
loop_
_entity.id
_entity.type
_entity.pdbx_description
1 polymer ?
#
loop_
_entity_poly.entity_id
_entity_poly.type
_entity_poly.pdbx_seq_one_letter_code
_entity_poly.pdbx_strand_id
1 'polypeptide(L)'
;MNALPENIQKYLTVWNDTLARGVLLDEQPELAGLMDEPNTRQTLLDWLAGSESLAPQNARLTANALQFLRPQAQSSDAPIVRKLLMHPDAIVRLRTYEFLLTLYFPDKNPEALIMLLNSMLMDADDTIRTQGVRYIQRANAVTELRDFLVSWQQAAAGRGWLNSESYELVQQLLNT
;
A
#
# COMPACT_ATOMS: atom_id res chain seq x y z
N MET A 1 6.10 -23.99 -0.22
CA MET A 1 5.09 -22.94 -0.48
C MET A 1 4.00 -23.14 0.56
N ASN A 2 3.80 -22.17 1.44
CA ASN A 2 2.80 -22.29 2.50
C ASN A 2 1.56 -21.53 2.04
N ALA A 3 0.51 -22.26 1.69
CA ALA A 3 -0.82 -21.65 1.53
C ALA A 3 -1.22 -21.03 2.87
N LEU A 4 -1.94 -19.91 2.81
CA LEU A 4 -2.43 -19.27 4.02
C LEU A 4 -3.46 -20.22 4.69
N PRO A 5 -3.49 -20.38 6.03
CA PRO A 5 -4.52 -21.17 6.70
C PRO A 5 -5.94 -20.72 6.30
N GLU A 6 -6.85 -21.68 6.10
CA GLU A 6 -8.21 -21.42 5.56
C GLU A 6 -9.00 -20.44 6.43
N ASN A 7 -8.88 -20.55 7.75
CA ASN A 7 -9.49 -19.65 8.72
C ASN A 7 -9.02 -18.19 8.53
N ILE A 8 -7.71 -17.97 8.35
CA ILE A 8 -7.15 -16.63 8.07
C ILE A 8 -7.62 -16.13 6.71
N GLN A 9 -7.68 -16.98 5.69
CA GLN A 9 -8.19 -16.60 4.36
C GLN A 9 -9.66 -16.14 4.41
N LYS A 10 -10.53 -16.92 5.06
CA LYS A 10 -11.96 -16.60 5.24
C LYS A 10 -12.12 -15.24 5.93
N TYR A 11 -11.41 -15.06 7.04
CA TYR A 11 -11.47 -13.82 7.81
C TYR A 11 -10.98 -12.61 7.00
N LEU A 12 -9.83 -12.74 6.33
CA LEU A 12 -9.28 -11.64 5.54
C LEU A 12 -10.11 -11.31 4.31
N THR A 13 -10.84 -12.26 3.71
CA THR A 13 -11.68 -12.00 2.54
C THR A 13 -12.76 -10.96 2.82
N VAL A 14 -13.32 -10.98 4.03
CA VAL A 14 -14.35 -10.05 4.51
C VAL A 14 -13.78 -8.91 5.36
N TRP A 15 -12.46 -8.73 5.42
CA TRP A 15 -11.79 -7.77 6.33
C TRP A 15 -12.35 -6.35 6.30
N ASN A 16 -12.66 -5.84 5.11
CA ASN A 16 -13.17 -4.48 4.92
C ASN A 16 -14.71 -4.39 4.90
N ASP A 17 -15.42 -5.50 5.15
CA ASP A 17 -16.88 -5.56 5.19
C ASP A 17 -17.33 -5.92 6.60
N THR A 18 -17.71 -4.91 7.38
CA THR A 18 -18.12 -5.09 8.78
C THR A 18 -19.36 -5.98 8.90
N LEU A 19 -20.29 -5.93 7.95
CA LEU A 19 -21.50 -6.75 7.98
C LEU A 19 -21.15 -8.21 7.68
N ALA A 20 -20.42 -8.47 6.60
CA ALA A 20 -20.01 -9.82 6.23
C ALA A 20 -19.09 -10.44 7.29
N ARG A 21 -18.22 -9.64 7.93
CA ARG A 21 -17.42 -10.09 9.07
C ARG A 21 -18.27 -10.40 10.29
N GLY A 22 -19.31 -9.62 10.56
CA GLY A 22 -20.28 -9.91 11.62
C GLY A 22 -20.96 -11.26 11.41
N VAL A 23 -21.51 -11.49 10.20
CA VAL A 23 -22.12 -12.77 9.83
C VAL A 23 -21.12 -13.93 9.95
N LEU A 24 -19.89 -13.75 9.48
CA LEU A 24 -18.84 -14.78 9.60
C LEU A 24 -18.55 -15.14 11.06
N LEU A 25 -18.51 -14.14 11.96
CA LEU A 25 -18.23 -14.36 13.38
C LEU A 25 -19.43 -14.94 14.14
N ASP A 26 -20.65 -14.68 13.70
CA ASP A 26 -21.84 -15.34 14.23
C ASP A 26 -21.88 -16.83 13.83
N GLU A 27 -21.45 -17.15 12.61
CA GLU A 27 -21.39 -18.53 12.09
C GLU A 27 -20.17 -19.32 12.59
N GLN A 28 -19.03 -18.66 12.76
CA GLN A 28 -17.75 -19.25 13.19
C GLN A 28 -17.11 -18.40 14.32
N PRO A 29 -17.63 -18.51 15.56
CA PRO A 29 -17.16 -17.70 16.69
C PRO A 29 -15.70 -17.94 17.06
N GLU A 30 -15.14 -19.11 16.72
CA GLU A 30 -13.73 -19.45 16.93
C GLU A 30 -12.76 -18.58 16.12
N LEU A 31 -13.25 -17.87 15.09
CA LEU A 31 -12.47 -16.89 14.36
C LEU A 31 -12.35 -15.56 15.11
N ALA A 32 -13.14 -15.36 16.18
CA ALA A 32 -13.00 -14.20 17.05
C ALA A 32 -11.65 -14.28 17.79
N GLY A 33 -10.82 -13.25 17.62
CA GLY A 33 -9.48 -13.21 18.21
C GLY A 33 -8.40 -13.93 17.40
N LEU A 34 -8.71 -14.62 16.29
CA LEU A 34 -7.72 -15.26 15.41
C LEU A 34 -6.63 -14.27 14.97
N MET A 35 -7.03 -13.03 14.67
CA MET A 35 -6.12 -11.98 14.24
C MET A 35 -5.28 -11.39 15.38
N ASP A 36 -5.67 -11.62 16.64
CA ASP A 36 -4.92 -11.19 17.82
C ASP A 36 -3.87 -12.25 18.23
N GLU A 37 -3.91 -13.44 17.64
CA GLU A 37 -2.92 -14.49 17.90
C GLU A 37 -1.53 -14.10 17.40
N PRO A 38 -0.47 -14.23 18.21
CA PRO A 38 0.90 -13.86 17.83
C PRO A 38 1.39 -14.55 16.54
N ASN A 39 0.93 -15.79 16.30
CA ASN A 39 1.33 -16.59 15.15
C ASN A 39 0.69 -16.12 13.84
N THR A 40 -0.47 -15.45 13.90
CA THR A 40 -1.19 -14.96 12.71
C THR A 40 -0.35 -13.92 11.97
N ARG A 41 0.29 -13.02 12.71
CA ARG A 41 1.20 -12.02 12.12
C ARG A 41 2.34 -12.68 11.34
N GLN A 42 3.06 -13.62 11.95
CA GLN A 42 4.19 -14.28 11.29
C GLN A 42 3.73 -15.09 10.08
N THR A 43 2.60 -15.80 10.20
CA THR A 43 2.00 -16.57 9.11
C THR A 43 1.68 -15.70 7.90
N LEU A 44 1.15 -14.49 8.13
CA LEU A 44 0.86 -13.54 7.06
C LEU A 44 2.14 -13.00 6.40
N LEU A 45 3.18 -12.69 7.18
CA LEU A 45 4.46 -12.25 6.64
C LEU A 45 5.12 -13.33 5.79
N ASP A 46 5.11 -14.58 6.26
CA ASP A 46 5.65 -15.73 5.51
C ASP A 46 4.89 -15.95 4.20
N TRP A 47 3.57 -15.80 4.23
CA TRP A 47 2.74 -15.90 3.02
C TRP A 47 3.00 -14.73 2.05
N LEU A 48 3.09 -13.49 2.55
CA LEU A 48 3.45 -12.32 1.74
C LEU A 48 4.85 -12.47 1.12
N ALA A 49 5.79 -13.11 1.81
CA ALA A 49 7.12 -13.45 1.30
C ALA A 49 7.08 -14.49 0.16
N GLY A 50 6.01 -15.30 0.06
CA GLY A 50 5.80 -16.30 -1.00
C GLY A 50 5.35 -15.72 -2.35
N SER A 51 5.32 -16.55 -3.39
CA SER A 51 4.85 -16.17 -4.74
C SER A 51 3.33 -16.03 -4.84
N GLU A 52 2.57 -16.73 -3.99
CA GLU A 52 1.10 -16.68 -3.97
C GLU A 52 0.56 -15.26 -3.76
N SER A 53 1.25 -14.43 -2.99
CA SER A 53 0.87 -13.03 -2.75
C SER A 53 0.99 -12.14 -4.00
N LEU A 54 1.73 -12.58 -5.02
CA LEU A 54 1.89 -11.91 -6.31
C LEU A 54 0.84 -12.33 -7.35
N ALA A 55 0.06 -13.37 -7.05
CA ALA A 55 -0.90 -13.93 -7.99
C ALA A 55 -2.13 -13.01 -8.10
N PRO A 56 -2.58 -12.60 -9.32
CA PRO A 56 -3.69 -11.67 -9.48
C PRO A 56 -5.00 -12.10 -8.79
N GLN A 57 -5.28 -13.41 -8.76
CA GLN A 57 -6.47 -13.95 -8.08
C GLN A 57 -6.45 -13.70 -6.56
N ASN A 58 -5.27 -13.49 -5.98
CA ASN A 58 -5.09 -13.23 -4.55
C ASN A 58 -5.00 -11.73 -4.24
N ALA A 59 -5.16 -10.83 -5.22
CA ALA A 59 -4.94 -9.39 -5.03
C ALA A 59 -5.71 -8.81 -3.83
N ARG A 60 -7.00 -9.13 -3.69
CA ARG A 60 -7.83 -8.68 -2.57
C ARG A 60 -7.32 -9.24 -1.23
N LEU A 61 -6.93 -10.51 -1.20
CA LEU A 61 -6.39 -11.15 0.01
C LEU A 61 -5.04 -10.51 0.40
N THR A 62 -4.15 -10.29 -0.57
CA THR A 62 -2.86 -9.60 -0.39
C THR A 62 -3.07 -8.19 0.16
N ALA A 63 -3.98 -7.41 -0.44
CA ALA A 63 -4.29 -6.06 0.00
C ALA A 63 -4.83 -6.01 1.43
N ASN A 64 -5.72 -6.95 1.80
CA ASN A 64 -6.27 -7.03 3.15
C ASN A 64 -5.23 -7.49 4.17
N ALA A 65 -4.35 -8.43 3.83
CA ALA A 65 -3.22 -8.82 4.68
C ALA A 65 -2.28 -7.63 4.97
N LEU A 66 -1.92 -6.86 3.95
CA LEU A 66 -1.11 -5.64 4.12
C LEU A 66 -1.81 -4.62 5.02
N GLN A 67 -3.11 -4.40 4.82
CA GLN A 67 -3.89 -3.47 5.63
C GLN A 67 -4.00 -3.91 7.09
N PHE A 68 -4.17 -5.21 7.33
CA PHE A 68 -4.18 -5.79 8.67
C PHE A 68 -2.84 -5.58 9.40
N LEU A 69 -1.72 -5.86 8.72
CA LEU A 69 -0.39 -5.76 9.31
C LEU A 69 0.08 -4.31 9.54
N ARG A 70 -0.45 -3.35 8.76
CA ARG A 70 0.02 -1.96 8.73
C ARG A 70 0.09 -1.25 10.09
N PRO A 71 -0.90 -1.35 11.00
CA PRO A 71 -0.84 -0.66 12.29
C PRO A 71 0.33 -1.11 13.19
N GLN A 72 0.85 -2.31 12.95
CA GLN A 72 1.95 -2.92 13.71
C GLN A 72 3.19 -3.16 12.82
N ALA A 73 3.32 -2.40 11.73
CA ALA A 73 4.42 -2.54 10.78
C ALA A 73 5.78 -2.34 11.47
N GLN A 74 6.72 -3.25 11.20
CA GLN A 74 8.08 -3.19 11.72
C GLN A 74 9.07 -2.95 10.57
N SER A 75 10.20 -2.28 10.85
CA SER A 75 11.22 -2.01 9.82
C SER A 75 11.76 -3.29 9.15
N SER A 76 11.76 -4.42 9.88
CA SER A 76 12.10 -5.76 9.37
C SER A 76 11.14 -6.28 8.29
N ASP A 77 9.92 -5.76 8.22
CA ASP A 77 8.89 -6.20 7.27
C ASP A 77 9.09 -5.59 5.88
N ALA A 78 9.78 -4.44 5.80
CA ALA A 78 10.00 -3.72 4.55
C ALA A 78 10.53 -4.59 3.40
N PRO A 79 11.62 -5.40 3.56
CA PRO A 79 12.10 -6.27 2.49
C PRO A 79 11.09 -7.33 2.05
N ILE A 80 10.21 -7.79 2.94
CA ILE A 80 9.18 -8.81 2.64
C ILE A 80 8.15 -8.25 1.66
N VAL A 81 7.66 -7.03 1.94
CA VAL A 81 6.54 -6.44 1.20
C VAL A 81 6.99 -5.64 -0.03
N ARG A 82 8.24 -5.17 -0.10
CA ARG A 82 8.70 -4.27 -1.18
C ARG A 82 8.49 -4.82 -2.58
N LYS A 83 8.60 -6.14 -2.78
CA LYS A 83 8.32 -6.79 -4.08
C LYS A 83 6.89 -6.57 -4.57
N LEU A 84 5.94 -6.33 -3.66
CA LEU A 84 4.52 -6.12 -3.98
C LEU A 84 4.26 -4.73 -4.60
N LEU A 85 5.26 -3.84 -4.60
CA LEU A 85 5.21 -2.62 -5.41
C LEU A 85 5.19 -2.90 -6.92
N MET A 86 5.54 -4.11 -7.34
CA MET A 86 5.46 -4.56 -8.73
C MET A 86 4.22 -5.42 -9.00
N HIS A 87 3.28 -5.51 -8.05
CA HIS A 87 2.06 -6.30 -8.21
C HIS A 87 1.20 -5.74 -9.37
N PRO A 88 0.59 -6.59 -10.22
CA PRO A 88 -0.20 -6.13 -11.37
C PRO A 88 -1.42 -5.30 -10.95
N ASP A 89 -2.09 -5.69 -9.85
CA ASP A 89 -3.22 -4.94 -9.29
C ASP A 89 -2.76 -3.70 -8.50
N ALA A 90 -3.33 -2.54 -8.84
CA ALA A 90 -3.05 -1.26 -8.20
C ALA A 90 -3.45 -1.22 -6.72
N ILE A 91 -4.48 -1.95 -6.28
CA ILE A 91 -4.87 -1.93 -4.86
C ILE A 91 -3.78 -2.53 -3.97
N VAL A 92 -3.08 -3.55 -4.45
CA VAL A 92 -1.96 -4.17 -3.73
C VAL A 92 -0.78 -3.21 -3.68
N ARG A 93 -0.45 -2.56 -4.81
CA ARG A 93 0.62 -1.55 -4.85
C ARG A 93 0.33 -0.41 -3.89
N LEU A 94 -0.89 0.13 -3.90
CA LEU A 94 -1.33 1.19 -2.98
C LEU A 94 -1.18 0.78 -1.51
N ARG A 95 -1.69 -0.41 -1.13
CA ARG A 95 -1.57 -0.91 0.25
C ARG A 95 -0.11 -1.16 0.64
N THR A 96 0.73 -1.53 -0.31
CA THR A 96 2.17 -1.69 -0.09
C THR A 96 2.85 -0.35 0.15
N TYR A 97 2.54 0.68 -0.64
CA TYR A 97 3.01 2.05 -0.41
C TYR A 97 2.56 2.55 0.97
N GLU A 98 1.29 2.40 1.32
CA GLU A 98 0.76 2.80 2.63
C GLU A 98 1.43 2.09 3.81
N PHE A 99 1.76 0.81 3.66
CA PHE A 99 2.50 0.05 4.65
C PHE A 99 3.92 0.61 4.83
N LEU A 100 4.65 0.82 3.72
CA LEU A 100 6.01 1.36 3.75
C LEU A 100 6.03 2.81 4.27
N LEU A 101 5.02 3.63 3.94
CA LEU A 101 4.87 4.98 4.46
C LEU A 101 4.74 4.99 5.99
N THR A 102 4.07 4.01 6.62
CA THR A 102 4.02 3.90 8.09
C THR A 102 5.41 3.76 8.72
N LEU A 103 6.36 3.16 7.99
CA LEU A 103 7.74 2.95 8.45
C LEU A 103 8.60 4.20 8.30
N TYR A 104 8.36 5.03 7.28
CA TYR A 104 9.25 6.14 6.92
C TYR A 104 8.73 7.51 7.32
N PHE A 105 7.40 7.66 7.39
CA PHE A 105 6.75 8.96 7.59
C PHE A 105 6.79 9.45 9.05
N PRO A 106 6.89 10.77 9.27
CA PRO A 106 7.50 11.75 8.36
C PRO A 106 9.03 11.79 8.52
N ASP A 107 9.53 11.59 9.74
CA ASP A 107 10.92 11.90 10.11
C ASP A 107 11.77 10.65 10.39
N LYS A 108 11.19 9.46 10.23
CA LYS A 108 11.88 8.21 10.60
C LYS A 108 12.98 7.83 9.60
N ASN A 109 12.74 8.10 8.32
CA ASN A 109 13.73 7.88 7.26
C ASN A 109 13.43 8.77 6.04
N PRO A 110 13.94 10.02 6.01
CA PRO A 110 13.65 10.97 4.95
C PRO A 110 14.06 10.49 3.55
N GLU A 111 15.23 9.86 3.41
CA GLU A 111 15.70 9.36 2.12
C GLU A 111 14.77 8.28 1.56
N ALA A 112 14.41 7.29 2.38
CA ALA A 112 13.48 6.23 1.96
C ALA A 112 12.08 6.78 1.66
N LEU A 113 11.62 7.80 2.41
CA LEU A 113 10.37 8.48 2.15
C LEU A 113 10.39 9.15 0.76
N ILE A 114 11.41 9.95 0.46
CA ILE A 114 11.55 10.64 -0.83
C ILE A 114 11.59 9.64 -2.00
N MET A 115 12.36 8.56 -1.87
CA MET A 115 12.37 7.50 -2.89
C MET A 115 10.99 6.86 -3.09
N LEU A 116 10.25 6.64 -2.00
CA LEU A 116 8.92 6.05 -2.05
C LEU A 116 7.90 6.99 -2.72
N LEU A 117 7.95 8.29 -2.41
CA LEU A 117 7.09 9.30 -3.02
C LEU A 117 7.37 9.46 -4.52
N ASN A 118 8.63 9.44 -4.93
CA ASN A 118 9.01 9.39 -6.35
C ASN A 118 8.42 8.16 -7.05
N SER A 119 8.50 6.99 -6.40
CA SER A 119 7.91 5.76 -6.93
C SER A 119 6.39 5.85 -7.08
N MET A 120 5.69 6.41 -6.08
CA MET A 120 4.24 6.63 -6.16
C MET A 120 3.86 7.54 -7.33
N LEU A 121 4.58 8.65 -7.52
CA LEU A 121 4.32 9.56 -8.64
C LEU A 121 4.60 8.94 -10.02
N MET A 122 5.42 7.90 -10.08
CA MET A 122 5.73 7.19 -11.32
C MET A 122 4.84 5.97 -11.57
N ASP A 123 3.91 5.67 -10.66
CA ASP A 123 3.00 4.54 -10.81
C ASP A 123 2.07 4.74 -12.03
N ALA A 124 1.67 3.64 -12.66
CA ALA A 124 0.77 3.65 -13.81
C ALA A 124 -0.65 4.08 -13.43
N ASP A 125 -1.10 3.79 -12.20
CA ASP A 125 -2.44 4.12 -11.73
C ASP A 125 -2.51 5.56 -11.17
N ASP A 126 -3.48 6.35 -11.65
CA ASP A 126 -3.62 7.74 -11.22
C ASP A 126 -3.98 7.87 -9.74
N THR A 127 -4.73 6.92 -9.19
CA THR A 127 -5.09 6.91 -7.76
C THR A 127 -3.84 6.89 -6.89
N ILE A 128 -2.85 6.08 -7.26
CA ILE A 128 -1.57 5.98 -6.54
C ILE A 128 -0.77 7.27 -6.68
N ARG A 129 -0.69 7.82 -7.89
CA ARG A 129 0.00 9.10 -8.12
C ARG A 129 -0.64 10.22 -7.30
N THR A 130 -1.97 10.33 -7.31
CA THR A 130 -2.75 11.28 -6.52
C THR A 130 -2.45 11.15 -5.03
N GLN A 131 -2.41 9.93 -4.49
CA GLN A 131 -2.00 9.71 -3.09
C GLN A 131 -0.55 10.14 -2.86
N GLY A 132 0.36 9.89 -3.80
CA GLY A 132 1.73 10.37 -3.75
C GLY A 132 1.79 11.89 -3.58
N VAL A 133 1.05 12.66 -4.39
CA VAL A 133 0.99 14.13 -4.29
C VAL A 133 0.48 14.57 -2.90
N ARG A 134 -0.58 13.94 -2.40
CA ARG A 134 -1.13 14.25 -1.05
C ARG A 134 -0.12 13.97 0.06
N TYR A 135 0.66 12.89 -0.04
CA TYR A 135 1.71 12.58 0.91
C TYR A 135 2.90 13.53 0.83
N ILE A 136 3.28 14.01 -0.35
CA ILE A 136 4.30 15.06 -0.53
C ILE A 136 3.90 16.31 0.23
N GLN A 137 2.65 16.76 0.06
CA GLN A 137 2.12 17.92 0.79
C GLN A 137 2.14 17.69 2.30
N ARG A 138 1.65 16.53 2.76
CA ARG A 138 1.60 16.18 4.19
C ARG A 138 2.99 16.06 4.83
N ALA A 139 3.98 15.59 4.08
CA ALA A 139 5.38 15.49 4.51
C ALA A 139 6.11 16.84 4.45
N ASN A 140 5.48 17.90 3.93
CA ASN A 140 6.14 19.16 3.60
C ASN A 140 7.38 18.97 2.69
N ALA A 141 7.33 18.00 1.79
CA ALA A 141 8.48 17.59 0.94
C ALA A 141 8.50 18.28 -0.43
N VAL A 142 7.73 19.36 -0.61
CA VAL A 142 7.57 20.05 -1.91
C VAL A 142 8.89 20.66 -2.36
N THR A 143 9.64 21.27 -1.44
CA THR A 143 10.93 21.91 -1.72
C THR A 143 11.95 20.88 -2.19
N GLU A 144 12.07 19.78 -1.46
CA GLU A 144 12.98 18.68 -1.72
C GLU A 144 12.69 17.98 -3.06
N LEU A 145 11.41 17.94 -3.45
CA LEU A 145 10.95 17.28 -4.68
C LEU A 145 10.72 18.24 -5.85
N ARG A 146 11.02 19.54 -5.71
CA ARG A 146 10.62 20.54 -6.69
C ARG A 146 11.10 20.24 -8.12
N ASP A 147 12.39 19.94 -8.27
CA ASP A 147 12.98 19.65 -9.60
C ASP A 147 12.38 18.39 -10.24
N PHE A 148 12.08 17.38 -9.42
CA PHE A 148 11.38 16.18 -9.86
C PHE A 148 9.96 16.48 -10.31
N LEU A 149 9.19 17.25 -9.52
CA LEU A 149 7.81 17.63 -9.83
C LEU A 149 7.70 18.45 -11.11
N VAL A 150 8.62 19.40 -11.33
CA VAL A 150 8.71 20.18 -12.58
C VAL A 150 8.96 19.26 -13.77
N SER A 151 9.94 18.37 -13.66
CA SER A 151 10.27 17.41 -14.73
C SER A 151 9.11 16.44 -15.00
N TRP A 152 8.44 15.99 -13.95
CA TRP A 152 7.27 15.12 -14.01
C TRP A 152 6.11 15.82 -14.75
N GLN A 153 5.83 17.08 -14.43
CA GLN A 153 4.77 17.87 -15.07
C GLN A 153 5.05 18.08 -16.56
N GLN A 154 6.30 18.35 -16.94
CA GLN A 154 6.71 18.50 -18.34
C GLN A 154 6.53 17.18 -19.13
N ALA A 155 6.81 16.04 -18.50
CA ALA A 155 6.66 14.72 -19.12
C ALA A 155 5.21 14.21 -19.20
N ALA A 156 4.28 14.82 -18.45
CA ALA A 156 2.89 14.35 -18.31
C ALA A 156 2.15 14.23 -19.66
N ALA A 157 2.40 15.14 -20.61
CA ALA A 157 1.80 15.10 -21.94
C ALA A 157 2.18 13.80 -22.69
N GLY A 158 3.47 13.45 -22.72
CA GLY A 158 3.95 12.24 -23.37
C GLY A 158 3.50 10.95 -22.68
N ARG A 159 3.01 11.04 -21.45
CA ARG A 159 2.50 9.92 -20.66
C ARG A 159 0.97 9.82 -20.64
N GLY A 160 0.27 10.76 -21.28
CA GLY A 160 -1.18 10.82 -21.29
C GLY A 160 -1.81 11.21 -19.95
N TRP A 161 -1.09 11.97 -19.10
CA TRP A 161 -1.52 12.30 -17.74
C TRP A 161 -2.18 13.68 -17.60
N LEU A 162 -2.30 14.47 -18.67
CA LEU A 162 -2.77 15.86 -18.58
C LEU A 162 -4.19 16.06 -18.00
N ASN A 163 -5.05 15.05 -18.11
CA ASN A 163 -6.44 15.11 -17.64
C ASN A 163 -6.64 14.34 -16.33
N SER A 164 -5.57 14.07 -15.59
CA SER A 164 -5.59 13.23 -14.40
C SER A 164 -5.60 14.07 -13.12
N GLU A 165 -6.17 13.55 -12.04
CA GLU A 165 -6.23 14.28 -10.76
C GLU A 165 -4.81 14.55 -10.25
N SER A 166 -3.91 13.58 -10.39
CA SER A 166 -2.52 13.76 -9.98
C SER A 166 -1.82 14.90 -10.72
N TYR A 167 -2.13 15.12 -12.01
CA TYR A 167 -1.58 16.24 -12.75
C TYR A 167 -2.04 17.58 -12.18
N GLU A 168 -3.35 17.77 -11.99
CA GLU A 168 -3.92 18.99 -11.40
C GLU A 168 -3.31 19.31 -10.02
N LEU A 169 -3.17 18.29 -9.17
CA LEU A 169 -2.58 18.45 -7.84
C LEU A 169 -1.09 18.81 -7.90
N VAL A 170 -0.31 18.24 -8.83
CA VAL A 170 1.09 18.64 -9.02
C VAL A 170 1.19 20.09 -9.49
N GLN A 171 0.30 20.55 -10.38
CA GLN A 171 0.28 21.97 -10.77
C GLN A 171 0.03 22.88 -9.56
N GLN A 172 -0.93 22.50 -8.70
CA GLN A 172 -1.23 23.25 -7.48
C GLN A 172 -0.01 23.33 -6.55
N LEU A 173 0.70 22.22 -6.31
CA LEU A 173 1.91 22.21 -5.47
C LEU A 173 3.06 23.06 -6.02
N LEU A 174 3.21 23.18 -7.34
CA LEU A 174 4.28 23.98 -7.94
C LEU A 174 3.99 25.48 -7.93
N ASN A 175 2.72 25.84 -7.79
CA ASN A 175 2.21 27.22 -7.76
C ASN A 175 2.06 27.79 -6.34
N THR A 176 2.27 26.98 -5.30
CA THR A 176 2.43 27.43 -3.90
C THR A 176 3.86 27.81 -3.61
#